data_AF-A0A7J9YUQ7-F1
#
_entry.id   AF-A0A7J9YUQ7-F1
#
_cell.length_a   1.000
_cell.length_b   1.000
_cell.length_c   1.000
_cell.angle_alpha   90.00
_cell.angle_beta   90.00
_cell.angle_gamma   90.00
#
_symmetry.space_group_name_H-M   'P 1'
#
loop_
_entity.id
_entity.type
_entity.pdbx_description
1 polymer ?
#
loop_
_entity_poly.entity_id
_entity_poly.type
_entity_poly.pdbx_seq_one_letter_code
_entity_poly.pdbx_strand_id
1 'polypeptide(L)'
;MGALARVMAADLAATPVTANILLPGGATATAMIPDEMIDELRPNLLDPAILGPPIVWLAGPDAAAVHDERIVARAFDDWLAARERHDLPGNAEPPPVA
;
A
#
# COMPACT_ATOMS: atom_id res chain seq x y z
N MET A 1 9.61 8.93 -7.16
CA MET A 1 9.99 7.53 -6.83
C MET A 1 8.72 6.68 -6.83
N GLY A 2 8.56 5.78 -7.81
CA GLY A 2 7.34 5.00 -8.06
C GLY A 2 7.05 4.66 -9.53
N ALA A 3 7.88 5.12 -10.47
CA ALA A 3 7.64 4.91 -11.91
C ALA A 3 7.67 3.42 -12.33
N LEU A 4 8.56 2.61 -11.74
CA LEU A 4 8.67 1.19 -12.09
C LEU A 4 7.37 0.42 -11.79
N ALA A 5 6.82 0.59 -10.58
CA ALA A 5 5.61 -0.12 -10.19
C ALA A 5 4.40 0.29 -11.05
N ARG A 6 4.33 1.57 -11.47
CA ARG A 6 3.31 2.05 -12.43
C ARG A 6 3.45 1.41 -13.80
N VAL A 7 4.68 1.26 -14.30
CA VAL A 7 4.92 0.54 -15.57
C VAL A 7 4.51 -0.92 -15.44
N MET A 8 4.91 -1.59 -14.35
CA MET A 8 4.48 -2.97 -14.08
C MET A 8 2.96 -3.10 -13.98
N ALA A 9 2.28 -2.16 -13.30
CA ALA A 9 0.84 -2.14 -13.21
C ALA A 9 0.20 -2.02 -14.61
N ALA A 10 0.64 -1.06 -15.42
CA ALA A 10 0.17 -0.87 -16.79
C ALA A 10 0.37 -2.13 -17.67
N ASP A 11 1.53 -2.77 -17.58
CA ASP A 11 1.85 -4.00 -18.32
C ASP A 11 0.96 -5.19 -17.89
N LEU A 12 0.48 -5.18 -16.65
CA LEU A 12 -0.33 -6.25 -16.06
C LEU A 12 -1.85 -5.98 -16.12
N ALA A 13 -2.29 -4.83 -16.63
CA ALA A 13 -3.69 -4.41 -16.60
C ALA A 13 -4.67 -5.38 -17.30
N ALA A 14 -4.19 -6.12 -18.30
CA ALA A 14 -4.98 -7.14 -19.01
C ALA A 14 -4.83 -8.57 -18.43
N THR A 15 -4.23 -8.69 -17.24
CA THR A 15 -3.95 -9.96 -16.57
C THR A 15 -4.69 -10.04 -15.23
N PRO A 16 -4.86 -11.23 -14.63
CA PRO A 16 -5.41 -11.34 -13.27
C PRO A 16 -4.41 -10.94 -12.17
N VAL A 17 -3.22 -10.41 -12.52
CA VAL A 17 -2.17 -10.05 -11.55
C VAL A 17 -2.28 -8.57 -11.19
N THR A 18 -2.33 -8.28 -9.89
CA THR A 18 -2.32 -6.92 -9.36
C THR A 18 -0.92 -6.47 -8.96
N ALA A 19 -0.57 -5.22 -9.25
CA ALA A 19 0.68 -4.60 -8.81
C ALA A 19 0.38 -3.29 -8.06
N ASN A 20 0.91 -3.17 -6.85
CA ASN A 20 0.71 -2.02 -5.97
C ASN A 20 2.04 -1.62 -5.31
N ILE A 21 2.12 -0.41 -4.79
CA ILE A 21 3.25 0.09 -3.99
C ILE A 21 2.83 0.11 -2.52
N LEU A 22 3.54 -0.62 -1.66
CA LEU A 22 3.41 -0.51 -0.21
C LEU A 22 4.65 0.15 0.40
N LEU A 23 4.44 1.13 1.28
CA LEU A 23 5.51 1.84 1.99
C LEU A 23 5.21 1.91 3.48
N PRO A 24 6.23 1.91 4.36
CA PRO A 24 6.00 2.05 5.80
C PRO A 24 5.35 3.38 6.18
N GLY A 25 5.71 4.47 5.48
CA GLY A 25 5.32 5.83 5.84
C GLY A 25 6.27 6.53 6.81
N GLY A 26 7.51 6.04 6.91
CA GLY A 26 8.56 6.63 7.75
C GLY A 26 9.80 5.74 7.78
N ALA A 27 10.88 6.24 8.41
CA ALA A 27 12.05 5.41 8.70
C ALA A 27 11.63 4.21 9.56
N THR A 28 12.16 3.04 9.26
CA THR A 28 11.74 1.77 9.88
C THR A 28 12.97 1.09 10.49
N ALA A 29 12.83 0.54 11.69
CA ALA A 29 13.89 -0.13 12.43
C ALA A 29 14.24 -1.49 11.80
N THR A 30 14.96 -1.44 10.68
CA THR A 30 15.51 -2.62 9.98
C THR A 30 17.01 -2.65 10.14
N ALA A 31 17.63 -3.80 9.85
CA ALA A 31 19.09 -3.97 9.87
C ALA A 31 19.85 -3.07 8.84
N MET A 32 19.14 -2.27 8.04
CA MET A 32 19.73 -1.28 7.15
C MET A 32 20.02 0.07 7.84
N ILE A 33 19.56 0.28 9.07
CA ILE A 33 19.92 1.47 9.87
C ILE A 33 21.32 1.23 10.46
N PRO A 34 22.33 2.10 10.20
CA PRO A 34 23.65 1.96 10.81
C PRO A 34 23.59 1.98 12.33
N ASP A 35 24.35 1.10 12.98
CA ASP A 35 24.35 0.95 14.44
C ASP A 35 24.71 2.26 15.15
N GLU A 36 25.62 3.06 14.58
CA GLU A 36 25.99 4.38 15.12
C GLU A 36 24.85 5.41 15.15
N MET A 37 23.77 5.21 14.39
CA MET A 37 22.63 6.13 14.30
C MET A 37 21.38 5.62 15.06
N ILE A 38 21.46 4.41 15.64
CA ILE A 38 20.30 3.75 16.25
C ILE A 38 19.79 4.50 17.49
N ASP A 39 20.65 5.02 18.36
CA ASP A 39 20.24 5.72 19.59
C ASP A 39 19.49 7.03 19.32
N GLU A 40 19.95 7.81 18.34
CA GLU A 40 19.34 9.10 17.98
C GLU A 40 18.03 8.94 17.19
N LEU A 41 17.97 7.94 16.31
CA LEU A 41 16.81 7.73 15.45
C LEU A 41 15.73 6.88 16.11
N ARG A 42 16.08 6.00 17.06
CA ARG A 42 15.19 5.02 17.71
C ARG A 42 13.79 5.54 18.03
N PRO A 43 13.61 6.69 18.71
CA PRO A 43 12.27 7.15 19.10
C PRO A 43 11.35 7.48 17.92
N ASN A 44 11.92 7.71 16.72
CA ASN A 44 11.16 8.08 15.52
C ASN A 44 11.07 6.95 14.48
N LEU A 45 11.68 5.79 14.75
CA LEU A 45 11.63 4.64 13.85
C LEU A 45 10.32 3.88 14.03
N LEU A 46 9.72 3.50 12.91
CA LEU A 46 8.60 2.57 12.87
C LEU A 46 9.09 1.14 13.15
N ASP A 47 8.27 0.37 13.85
CA ASP A 47 8.42 -1.08 13.92
C ASP A 47 8.14 -1.68 12.51
N PRO A 48 9.04 -2.50 11.94
CA PRO A 48 8.81 -3.16 10.65
C PRO A 48 7.53 -4.01 10.60
N ALA A 49 7.02 -4.48 11.74
CA ALA A 49 5.76 -5.21 11.83
C ALA A 49 4.56 -4.42 11.28
N ILE A 50 4.65 -3.09 11.17
CA ILE A 50 3.61 -2.22 10.59
C ILE A 50 3.25 -2.60 9.14
N LEU A 51 4.19 -3.18 8.39
CA LEU A 51 3.95 -3.64 7.02
C LEU A 51 3.14 -4.94 6.96
N GLY A 52 3.10 -5.72 8.04
CA GLY A 52 2.49 -7.05 8.07
C GLY A 52 1.01 -7.05 7.72
N PRO A 53 0.14 -6.31 8.43
CA PRO A 53 -1.29 -6.25 8.13
C PRO A 53 -1.62 -5.88 6.67
N PRO A 54 -1.07 -4.79 6.07
CA PRO A 54 -1.35 -4.47 4.68
C PRO A 54 -0.82 -5.52 3.70
N ILE A 55 0.32 -6.19 3.97
CA ILE A 55 0.82 -7.29 3.12
C ILE A 55 -0.17 -8.45 3.10
N VAL A 56 -0.63 -8.90 4.27
CA VAL A 56 -1.57 -10.03 4.38
C VAL A 56 -2.88 -9.68 3.69
N TRP A 57 -3.39 -8.47 3.90
CA TRP A 57 -4.61 -8.01 3.26
C TRP A 57 -4.48 -7.92 1.72
N LEU A 58 -3.38 -7.34 1.21
CA LEU A 58 -3.13 -7.24 -0.24
C LEU A 58 -2.96 -8.61 -0.92
N ALA A 59 -2.54 -9.63 -0.19
CA ALA A 59 -2.46 -11.01 -0.68
C ALA A 59 -3.81 -11.76 -0.58
N GLY A 60 -4.83 -11.15 0.02
CA GLY A 60 -6.15 -11.71 0.22
C GLY A 60 -7.16 -11.39 -0.88
N PRO A 61 -8.30 -12.08 -0.91
CA PRO A 61 -9.35 -11.87 -1.92
C PRO A 61 -10.01 -10.49 -1.83
N ASP A 62 -10.04 -9.87 -0.64
CA ASP A 62 -10.62 -8.54 -0.43
C ASP A 62 -9.88 -7.45 -1.21
N ALA A 63 -8.61 -7.71 -1.56
CA ALA A 63 -7.78 -6.80 -2.35
C ALA A 63 -7.83 -7.09 -3.87
N ALA A 64 -8.68 -8.00 -4.35
CA ALA A 64 -8.67 -8.43 -5.76
C ALA A 64 -8.91 -7.28 -6.77
N ALA A 65 -9.61 -6.22 -6.36
CA ALA A 65 -9.86 -5.02 -7.17
C ALA A 65 -8.85 -3.88 -6.92
N VAL A 66 -7.76 -4.14 -6.19
CA VAL A 66 -6.74 -3.13 -5.82
C VAL A 66 -5.55 -3.28 -6.76
N HIS A 67 -5.38 -2.33 -7.67
CA HIS A 67 -4.33 -2.31 -8.67
C HIS A 67 -3.83 -0.88 -8.91
N ASP A 68 -2.54 -0.71 -9.18
CA ASP A 68 -1.85 0.57 -9.37
C ASP A 68 -1.96 1.53 -8.16
N GLU A 69 -2.20 1.01 -6.96
CA GLU A 69 -2.36 1.81 -5.76
C GLU A 69 -1.04 2.07 -5.04
N ARG A 70 -0.99 3.21 -4.34
CA ARG A 70 0.10 3.55 -3.42
C ARG A 70 -0.42 3.59 -2.00
N ILE A 71 -0.02 2.61 -1.22
CA ILE A 71 -0.49 2.39 0.15
C ILE A 71 0.63 2.72 1.13
N VAL A 72 0.27 3.43 2.19
CA VAL A 72 1.16 3.78 3.30
C VAL A 72 0.71 3.01 4.54
N ALA A 73 1.54 2.10 5.04
CA ALA A 73 1.21 1.21 6.14
C ALA A 73 0.79 1.95 7.42
N ARG A 74 1.46 3.05 7.76
CA ARG A 74 1.08 3.93 8.88
C ARG A 74 -0.35 4.48 8.78
N ALA A 75 -0.89 4.60 7.57
CA ALA A 75 -2.23 5.15 7.30
C ALA A 75 -3.16 4.09 6.68
N PHE A 76 -2.87 2.79 6.88
CA PHE A 76 -3.57 1.72 6.19
C PHE A 76 -5.05 1.64 6.58
N ASP A 77 -5.37 1.74 7.87
CA ASP A 77 -6.76 1.66 8.36
C ASP A 77 -7.62 2.81 7.81
N ASP A 78 -7.06 4.03 7.79
CA ASP A 78 -7.73 5.20 7.22
C ASP A 78 -7.97 5.05 5.71
N TRP A 79 -6.97 4.52 5.00
CA TRP A 79 -7.06 4.24 3.56
C TRP A 79 -8.12 3.17 3.27
N LEU A 80 -8.14 2.08 4.05
CA LEU A 80 -9.10 0.99 3.89
C LEU A 80 -10.53 1.50 4.14
N ALA A 81 -10.74 2.24 5.23
CA ALA A 81 -12.05 2.82 5.54
C ALA A 81 -12.51 3.82 4.47
N ALA A 82 -11.60 4.60 3.88
CA ALA A 82 -11.94 5.50 2.78
C ALA A 82 -12.35 4.74 1.52
N ARG A 83 -11.67 3.64 1.22
CA ARG A 83 -12.00 2.77 0.10
C ARG A 83 -13.34 2.08 0.28
N GLU A 84 -13.61 1.50 1.44
CA GLU A 84 -14.89 0.86 1.73
C GLU A 84 -16.06 1.84 1.55
N ARG A 85 -15.88 3.12 1.94
CA ARG A 85 -16.87 4.17 1.68
C ARG A 85 -17.05 4.50 0.20
N HIS A 86 -15.99 4.44 -0.59
CA HIS A 86 -16.06 4.65 -2.03
C HIS A 86 -16.80 3.49 -2.72
N ASP A 87 -16.55 2.25 -2.29
CA ASP A 87 -17.14 1.05 -2.89
C ASP A 87 -18.61 0.82 -2.46
N LEU A 88 -19.18 1.68 -1.61
CA LEU A 88 -20.61 1.66 -1.31
C LEU A 88 -21.45 1.95 -2.56
N PRO A 89 -22.60 1.28 -2.75
CA PRO A 89 -23.40 1.31 -3.98
C PRO A 89 -23.92 2.69 -4.41
N GLY A 90 -23.81 3.73 -3.57
CA GLY A 90 -24.15 5.11 -3.92
C GLY A 90 -22.99 5.96 -4.46
N ASN A 91 -21.75 5.47 -4.39
CA ASN A 91 -20.52 6.21 -4.72
C ASN A 91 -19.72 5.59 -5.88
N ALA A 92 -20.13 4.43 -6.40
CA ALA A 92 -19.48 3.80 -7.55
C ALA A 92 -19.61 4.68 -8.80
N GLU A 93 -18.50 4.86 -9.53
CA GLU A 93 -18.50 5.58 -10.81
C GLU A 93 -19.45 4.88 -11.80
N PRO A 94 -20.34 5.61 -12.49
CA PRO A 94 -21.20 5.01 -13.50
C PRO A 94 -20.33 4.34 -14.58
N PRO A 95 -20.77 3.20 -15.16
CA PRO A 95 -20.00 2.53 -16.18
C PRO A 95 -19.68 3.48 -17.33
N PRO A 96 -18.49 3.38 -17.97
CA PRO A 96 -18.12 4.26 -19.06
C PRO A 96 -19.19 4.16 -20.16
N VAL A 97 -19.72 5.32 -20.57
CA VAL A 97 -20.70 5.40 -21.65
C VAL A 97 -20.03 4.94 -22.95
N ALA A 98 -20.62 3.94 -23.58
CA ALA A 98 -20.18 3.39 -24.86
C ALA A 98 -20.42 4.35 -26.03
#